data_AF-A0A644UF94-F1
#
_entry.id   AF-A0A644UF94-F1
#
_cell.length_a   1.000
_cell.length_b   1.000
_cell.length_c   1.000
_cell.angle_alpha   90.00
_cell.angle_beta   90.00
_cell.angle_gamma   90.00
#
_symmetry.space_group_name_H-M   'P 1'
#
loop_
_entity.id
_entity.type
_entity.pdbx_description
1 polymer ?
#
loop_
_entity_poly.entity_id
_entity_poly.type
_entity_poly.pdbx_seq_one_letter_code
_entity_poly.pdbx_strand_id
1 'polypeptide(L)'
;MWKNNNFFIGMLASLLLTLASAALVLLAGPPVYRLLSLSGPENKLLLLAFLPGVLLMRWYMRKLRFDKAGMGALLIVFVSIILYFVLIEGGEFSIYIF
;
A
#
# COMPACT_ATOMS: atom_id res chain seq x y z
N MET A 1 1.18 5.63 29.28
CA MET A 1 0.83 5.11 27.94
C MET A 1 1.23 6.16 26.91
N TRP A 2 2.13 5.85 25.97
CA TRP A 2 2.38 6.77 24.85
C TRP A 2 1.07 6.97 24.08
N LYS A 3 0.59 8.22 23.98
CA LYS A 3 -0.62 8.60 23.21
C LYS A 3 -0.60 8.08 21.76
N ASN A 4 0.58 7.76 21.26
CA ASN A 4 0.85 7.30 19.91
C ASN A 4 0.54 5.80 19.69
N ASN A 5 0.41 4.98 20.74
CA ASN A 5 0.03 3.57 20.62
C ASN A 5 -1.50 3.41 20.56
N ASN A 6 -2.10 3.96 19.51
CA ASN A 6 -3.53 3.89 19.25
C ASN A 6 -3.77 3.13 17.95
N PHE A 7 -4.72 2.20 17.98
CA PHE A 7 -5.16 1.43 16.83
C PHE A 7 -5.57 2.31 15.65
N PHE A 8 -6.37 3.35 15.92
CA PHE A 8 -6.86 4.27 14.88
C PHE A 8 -5.75 5.08 14.22
N ILE A 9 -4.71 5.45 14.98
CA ILE A 9 -3.55 6.16 14.42
C ILE A 9 -2.80 5.25 13.45
N GLY A 10 -2.60 3.99 13.83
CA GLY A 10 -1.98 2.99 12.98
C GLY A 10 -2.75 2.72 11.70
N MET A 11 -4.07 2.59 11.80
CA MET A 11 -4.95 2.48 10.63
C MET A 11 -4.84 3.70 9.71
N LEU A 12 -5.04 4.89 10.26
CA LEU A 12 -5.06 6.12 9.46
C LEU A 12 -3.71 6.36 8.77
N ALA A 13 -2.60 6.19 9.50
CA ALA A 13 -1.27 6.35 8.94
C ALA A 13 -1.00 5.33 7.82
N SER A 14 -1.38 4.07 8.01
CA SER A 14 -1.24 3.04 6.97
C SER A 14 -2.12 3.35 5.76
N LEU A 15 -3.36 3.79 5.96
CA LEU A 15 -4.28 4.13 4.88
C LEU A 15 -3.74 5.29 4.05
N LEU A 16 -3.33 6.38 4.70
CA LEU A 16 -2.77 7.54 4.02
C LEU A 16 -1.48 7.19 3.27
N LEU A 17 -0.62 6.38 3.88
CA LEU A 17 0.62 5.95 3.26
C LEU A 17 0.36 5.05 2.04
N THR A 18 -0.59 4.13 2.13
CA THR A 18 -1.01 3.30 1.00
C THR A 18 -1.62 4.13 -0.12
N LEU A 19 -2.50 5.09 0.18
CA LEU A 19 -3.08 5.99 -0.82
C LEU A 19 -2.04 6.88 -1.49
N ALA A 20 -1.13 7.46 -0.72
CA ALA A 20 -0.03 8.27 -1.25
C ALA A 20 0.89 7.43 -2.14
N SER A 21 1.20 6.20 -1.72
CA SER A 21 2.03 5.28 -2.51
C SER A 21 1.32 4.82 -3.77
N ALA A 22 0.00 4.58 -3.71
CA ALA A 22 -0.80 4.25 -4.89
C ALA A 22 -0.82 5.41 -5.88
N ALA A 23 -1.06 6.64 -5.42
CA ALA A 23 -0.98 7.84 -6.26
C ALA A 23 0.40 7.98 -6.93
N LEU A 24 1.48 7.73 -6.19
CA LEU A 24 2.83 7.70 -6.75
C LEU A 24 3.00 6.62 -7.81
N VAL A 25 2.52 5.40 -7.57
CA VAL A 25 2.59 4.30 -8.56
C VAL A 25 1.76 4.64 -9.81
N LEU A 26 0.59 5.26 -9.66
CA LEU A 26 -0.25 5.65 -10.80
C LEU A 26 0.39 6.77 -11.63
N LEU A 27 1.04 7.74 -11.00
CA LEU A 27 1.65 8.89 -11.69
C LEU A 27 3.05 8.59 -12.24
N ALA A 28 3.88 7.88 -11.47
CA ALA A 28 5.27 7.59 -11.80
C ALA A 28 5.47 6.21 -12.42
N GLY A 29 4.55 5.26 -12.19
CA GLY A 29 4.61 3.92 -12.78
C GLY A 29 4.65 3.97 -14.30
N PRO A 30 3.75 4.72 -14.97
CA PRO A 30 3.73 4.79 -16.42
C PRO A 30 4.99 5.31 -17.11
N PRO A 31 5.53 6.49 -16.75
CA PRO A 31 6.75 6.98 -17.38
C PRO A 31 7.95 6.08 -17.08
N VAL A 32 8.06 5.52 -15.88
CA VAL A 32 9.18 4.63 -15.50
C VAL A 32 9.10 3.30 -16.24
N TYR A 33 7.92 2.71 -16.38
CA TYR A 33 7.74 1.44 -17.06
C TYR A 33 8.03 1.55 -18.56
N ARG A 34 7.60 2.63 -19.21
CA ARG A 34 7.91 2.92 -20.63
C ARG A 34 9.42 3.04 -20.91
N LEU A 35 10.23 3.39 -19.93
CA LEU A 35 11.69 3.45 -20.07
C LEU A 35 12.36 2.07 -19.96
N LEU A 36 11.71 1.10 -19.31
CA LEU A 36 12.31 -0.17 -18.92
C LEU A 36 11.76 -1.39 -19.68
N SER A 37 10.58 -1.28 -20.27
CA SER A 37 9.91 -2.40 -20.94
C SER A 37 9.12 -1.94 -22.17
N LEU A 38 9.19 -2.74 -23.23
CA LEU A 38 8.38 -2.60 -24.45
C LEU A 38 6.99 -3.27 -24.30
N SER A 39 6.81 -4.10 -23.27
CA SER A 39 5.55 -4.80 -22.99
C SER A 39 4.49 -3.84 -22.43
N GLY A 40 3.22 -4.20 -22.57
CA GLY A 40 2.14 -3.52 -21.86
C GLY A 40 2.33 -3.65 -20.34
N PRO A 41 2.12 -2.58 -19.58
CA PRO A 41 2.34 -2.58 -18.13
C PRO A 41 1.26 -3.35 -17.38
N GLU A 42 1.68 -4.18 -16.42
CA GLU A 42 0.78 -5.03 -15.64
C GLU A 42 0.25 -4.35 -14.37
N ASN A 43 -1.02 -4.60 -14.04
CA ASN A 43 -1.66 -4.15 -12.80
C ASN A 43 -0.94 -4.58 -11.52
N LYS A 44 -0.05 -5.57 -11.62
CA LYS A 44 0.81 -6.04 -10.54
C LYS A 44 1.68 -4.93 -9.95
N LEU A 45 1.94 -3.86 -10.70
CA LEU A 45 2.65 -2.69 -10.18
C LEU A 45 1.94 -2.04 -8.98
N LEU A 46 0.61 -2.12 -8.89
CA LEU A 46 -0.13 -1.59 -7.74
C LEU A 46 0.22 -2.28 -6.42
N LEU A 47 0.71 -3.53 -6.46
CA LEU A 47 1.16 -4.23 -5.25
C LEU A 47 2.30 -3.48 -4.55
N LEU A 48 3.10 -2.71 -5.29
CA LEU A 48 4.16 -1.87 -4.74
C LEU A 48 3.62 -0.76 -3.83
N ALA A 49 2.37 -0.32 -4.01
CA ALA A 49 1.75 0.68 -3.15
C ALA A 49 1.52 0.18 -1.71
N PHE A 50 1.50 -1.14 -1.50
CA PHE A 50 1.27 -1.75 -0.18
C PHE A 50 2.57 -1.91 0.63
N LEU A 51 3.74 -1.93 -0.02
CA LEU A 51 5.05 -2.12 0.62
C LEU A 51 5.31 -1.13 1.76
N PRO A 52 5.08 0.18 1.59
CA PRO A 52 5.29 1.15 2.66
C PRO A 52 4.41 0.90 3.89
N GLY A 53 3.16 0.44 3.69
CA GLY A 53 2.26 0.05 4.79
C GLY A 53 2.79 -1.15 5.59
N VAL A 54 3.32 -2.17 4.90
CA VAL A 54 3.97 -3.33 5.53
C VAL A 54 5.20 -2.91 6.35
N LEU A 55 6.02 -2.02 5.79
CA LEU A 55 7.20 -1.48 6.48
C LEU A 55 6.82 -0.66 7.71
N LEU A 56 5.78 0.18 7.61
CA LEU A 56 5.24 0.95 8.72
C LEU A 56 4.77 0.03 9.86
N MET A 57 3.99 -1.00 9.53
CA MET A 57 3.53 -2.01 10.49
C MET A 57 4.72 -2.68 11.19
N ARG A 58 5.73 -3.13 10.41
CA ARG A 58 6.94 -3.76 10.97
C ARG A 58 7.67 -2.80 11.91
N TRP A 59 7.76 -1.53 11.54
CA TRP A 59 8.44 -0.51 12.35
C TRP A 59 7.71 -0.25 13.67
N TYR A 60 6.37 -0.13 13.64
CA TYR A 60 5.54 0.00 14.84
C TYR A 60 5.71 -1.18 15.80
N MET A 61 5.67 -2.42 15.31
CA MET A 61 5.78 -3.59 16.18
C MET A 61 7.21 -3.86 16.67
N ARG A 62 8.21 -3.82 15.79
CA ARG A 62 9.58 -4.28 16.13
C ARG A 62 10.44 -3.22 16.80
N LYS A 63 10.35 -1.96 16.37
CA LYS A 63 11.19 -0.87 16.89
C LYS A 63 10.47 -0.09 17.99
N LEU A 64 9.22 0.30 17.74
CA LEU A 64 8.48 1.20 18.63
C LEU A 64 7.65 0.45 19.69
N ARG A 65 7.40 -0.85 19.50
CA ARG A 65 6.55 -1.69 20.38
C ARG A 65 5.14 -1.11 20.54
N PHE A 66 4.59 -0.53 19.48
CA PHE A 66 3.21 -0.04 19.44
C PHE A 66 2.29 -1.13 18.94
N ASP A 67 1.93 -2.06 19.82
CA ASP A 67 1.16 -3.23 19.41
C ASP A 67 -0.21 -2.84 18.82
N LYS A 68 -0.90 -1.85 19.41
CA LYS A 68 -2.22 -1.41 18.95
C LYS A 68 -2.12 -0.70 17.59
N ALA A 69 -1.18 0.24 17.45
CA ALA A 69 -0.98 0.93 16.17
C ALA A 69 -0.49 -0.05 15.07
N GLY A 70 0.38 -1.00 15.43
CA GLY A 70 0.81 -2.07 14.53
C GLY A 70 -0.37 -2.92 14.04
N MET A 71 -1.28 -3.32 14.93
CA MET A 71 -2.50 -4.06 14.55
C MET A 71 -3.40 -3.25 13.61
N GLY A 72 -3.54 -1.94 13.86
CA GLY A 72 -4.30 -1.05 12.97
C GLY A 72 -3.70 -0.96 11.57
N ALA A 73 -2.37 -0.82 11.48
CA ALA A 73 -1.67 -0.83 10.20
C ALA A 73 -1.78 -2.19 9.50
N LEU A 74 -1.65 -3.30 10.23
CA LEU A 74 -1.80 -4.66 9.71
C LEU A 74 -3.18 -4.87 9.09
N LEU A 75 -4.25 -4.41 9.74
CA LEU A 75 -5.60 -4.52 9.22
C LEU A 75 -5.76 -3.82 7.87
N ILE A 76 -5.22 -2.61 7.72
CA ILE A 76 -5.28 -1.86 6.46
C ILE A 76 -4.49 -2.58 5.37
N VAL A 77 -3.28 -3.02 5.66
CA VAL A 77 -2.45 -3.78 4.70
C VAL A 77 -3.19 -5.03 4.24
N PHE A 78 -3.76 -5.80 5.18
CA PHE A 78 -4.48 -7.03 4.89
C PHE A 78 -5.72 -6.79 4.02
N VAL A 79 -6.56 -5.82 4.39
CA VAL A 79 -7.75 -5.45 3.61
C VAL A 79 -7.36 -4.96 2.21
N SER A 80 -6.30 -4.16 2.10
CA SER A 80 -5.82 -3.63 0.81
C SER A 80 -5.36 -4.74 -0.13
N ILE A 81 -4.66 -5.75 0.41
CA ILE A 81 -4.25 -6.93 -0.36
C ILE A 81 -5.48 -7.71 -0.82
N ILE A 82 -6.45 -7.98 0.06
CA ILE A 82 -7.68 -8.67 -0.33
C ILE A 82 -8.41 -7.89 -1.44
N LEU A 83 -8.58 -6.58 -1.26
CA LEU A 83 -9.22 -5.73 -2.26
C LEU A 83 -8.49 -5.77 -3.60
N TYR A 84 -7.16 -5.81 -3.61
CA TYR A 84 -6.38 -5.99 -4.83
C TYR A 84 -6.75 -7.29 -5.56
N PHE A 85 -6.72 -8.44 -4.87
CA PHE A 85 -7.02 -9.72 -5.50
C PHE A 85 -8.49 -9.80 -5.96
N VAL A 86 -9.42 -9.27 -5.18
CA VAL A 86 -10.86 -9.33 -5.49
C VAL A 86 -11.24 -8.38 -6.64
N LEU A 87 -10.64 -7.18 -6.70
CA LEU A 87 -11.05 -6.14 -7.65
C LEU A 87 -10.14 -6.01 -8.87
N ILE A 88 -8.87 -6.44 -8.79
CA ILE A 88 -7.84 -6.11 -9.79
C ILE A 88 -7.27 -7.36 -10.47
N GLU A 89 -6.96 -8.44 -9.75
CA GLU A 89 -6.24 -9.60 -10.33
C GLU A 89 -7.06 -10.39 -11.37
N GLY A 90 -8.38 -10.19 -11.44
CA GLY A 90 -9.26 -10.84 -12.42
C GLY A 90 -10.02 -9.89 -13.36
N GLY A 91 -9.76 -8.59 -13.31
CA GLY A 91 -10.50 -7.59 -14.09
C GLY A 91 -9.66 -6.96 -15.20
N GLU A 92 -10.32 -6.37 -16.22
CA GLU A 92 -9.71 -5.47 -17.22
C GLU A 92 -9.34 -4.10 -16.62
N PHE A 93 -8.98 -4.05 -15.34
CA PHE A 93 -8.51 -2.81 -14.73
C PHE A 93 -7.20 -2.44 -15.42
N SER A 94 -6.99 -1.18 -15.76
CA SER A 94 -5.68 -0.70 -16.22
C SER A 94 -5.35 0.53 -15.41
N ILE A 95 -4.18 0.53 -14.79
CA ILE A 95 -3.66 1.70 -14.08
C ILE A 95 -3.16 2.81 -15.01
N TYR A 96 -3.27 2.59 -16.32
CA TYR A 96 -2.86 3.52 -17.36
C TYR A 96 -4.10 4.18 -17.94
N ILE A 97 -4.33 5.42 -17.50
CA ILE A 97 -5.27 6.33 -18.16
C ILE A 97 -4.45 6.95 -19.31
N PHE A 98 -4.75 6.55 -20.55
CA PHE A 98 -4.09 6.89 -21.83
C PHE A 98 -2.94 5.97 -22.33
#